data_AF-A0A970R2L6-F1
#
_entry.id   AF-A0A970R2L6-F1
#
_cell.length_a   1.000
_cell.length_b   1.000
_cell.length_c   1.000
_cell.angle_alpha   90.00
_cell.angle_beta   90.00
_cell.angle_gamma   90.00
#
_symmetry.space_group_name_H-M   'P 1'
#
loop_
_entity.id
_entity.type
_entity.pdbx_description
1 polymer ?
#
loop_
_entity_poly.entity_id
_entity_poly.type
_entity_poly.pdbx_seq_one_letter_code
_entity_poly.pdbx_strand_id
1 'polypeptide(L)'
;MPKSNLSKKLSDIRSDSLGRLLGCGFFALIFALFSENKIMAFFIEDDYLLPAQDIFHRILAEYSVKTAFVAACDELFLLLCLDFHKKVELQAYIFGVNTDVSSKIPENENADFSEIDPVDLIKINRHAEDFFADITPE
;
A
#
# COMPACT_ATOMS: atom_id res chain seq x y z
N MET A 1 -7.66 27.88 -9.11
CA MET A 1 -7.04 27.65 -7.78
C MET A 1 -8.18 27.60 -6.78
N PRO A 2 -8.26 26.63 -5.84
CA PRO A 2 -7.14 26.03 -5.13
C PRO A 2 -7.07 24.49 -5.21
N LYS A 3 -5.88 24.00 -4.87
CA LYS A 3 -5.53 22.60 -4.59
C LYS A 3 -6.13 22.21 -3.22
N SER A 4 -6.58 20.97 -3.03
CA SER A 4 -6.30 20.14 -1.83
C SER A 4 -7.45 19.18 -1.51
N ASN A 5 -7.32 17.91 -1.89
CA ASN A 5 -7.94 16.83 -1.11
C ASN A 5 -7.28 15.45 -1.33
N LEU A 6 -6.48 15.26 -2.39
CA LEU A 6 -5.60 14.09 -2.50
C LEU A 6 -4.50 14.06 -1.42
N SER A 7 -4.03 15.23 -0.96
CA SER A 7 -3.08 15.30 0.16
C SER A 7 -3.71 14.95 1.51
N LYS A 8 -5.05 14.93 1.61
CA LYS A 8 -5.77 14.63 2.86
C LYS A 8 -6.04 13.14 3.03
N LYS A 9 -6.43 12.41 1.98
CA LYS A 9 -6.52 10.94 2.04
C LYS A 9 -5.15 10.26 2.20
N LEU A 10 -4.09 10.89 1.70
CA LEU A 10 -2.70 10.50 2.01
C LEU A 10 -2.21 11.03 3.37
N SER A 11 -2.91 11.95 4.03
CA SER A 11 -2.62 12.37 5.41
C SER A 11 -3.34 11.53 6.47
N ASP A 12 -4.46 10.89 6.13
CA ASP A 12 -5.20 10.01 7.05
C ASP A 12 -4.47 8.66 7.25
N ILE A 13 -3.75 8.17 6.24
CA ILE A 13 -2.76 7.07 6.38
C ILE A 13 -1.54 7.51 7.23
N ARG A 14 -1.36 8.82 7.41
CA ARG A 14 -0.14 9.42 7.95
C ARG A 14 -0.22 9.76 9.44
N SER A 15 -1.39 9.66 10.07
CA SER A 15 -1.60 10.11 11.46
C SER A 15 -1.66 8.97 12.50
N ASP A 16 -2.34 7.86 12.22
CA ASP A 16 -2.80 7.01 13.34
C ASP A 16 -2.05 5.67 13.51
N SER A 17 -0.99 5.38 12.72
CA SER A 17 -0.38 4.04 12.74
C SER A 17 1.11 3.96 12.32
N LEU A 18 1.85 5.07 12.41
CA LEU A 18 3.29 5.10 12.16
C LEU A 18 4.05 4.89 13.48
N GLY A 19 4.49 3.67 13.74
CA GLY A 19 5.45 3.42 14.81
C GLY A 19 6.85 3.86 14.40
N ARG A 20 7.51 4.67 15.24
CA ARG A 20 8.88 5.15 15.05
C ARG A 20 9.69 4.80 16.27
N LEU A 21 10.73 3.98 16.12
CA LEU A 21 11.70 3.76 17.18
C LEU A 21 12.89 4.72 16.96
N LEU A 22 13.05 5.70 17.85
CA LEU A 22 14.15 6.68 17.79
C LEU A 22 15.38 6.14 18.54
N GLY A 23 16.39 5.68 17.80
CA GLY A 23 17.76 5.61 18.29
C GLY A 23 18.47 6.92 17.93
N CYS A 24 18.97 7.66 18.92
CA CYS A 24 19.85 8.83 18.79
C CYS A 24 19.78 9.62 17.45
N GLY A 25 18.72 10.40 17.22
CA GLY A 25 18.70 11.46 16.21
C GLY A 25 18.62 11.06 14.72
N PHE A 26 18.55 9.77 14.40
CA PHE A 26 18.44 9.26 13.02
C PHE A 26 17.25 8.28 12.92
N PHE A 27 16.46 8.33 11.85
CA PHE A 27 15.30 7.43 11.67
C PHE A 27 15.77 6.05 11.15
N ALA A 28 16.26 5.21 12.06
CA ALA A 28 16.78 3.88 11.73
C ALA A 28 15.71 2.83 11.35
N LEU A 29 14.43 3.09 11.66
CA LEU A 29 13.32 2.14 11.50
C LEU A 29 12.00 2.87 11.17
N ILE A 30 11.28 2.37 10.17
CA ILE A 30 9.92 2.80 9.82
C ILE A 30 9.06 1.57 9.56
N PHE A 31 7.87 1.51 10.15
CA PHE A 31 6.85 0.54 9.78
C PHE A 31 5.46 1.17 9.79
N ALA A 32 4.54 0.58 9.02
CA ALA A 32 3.17 1.04 8.91
C ALA A 32 2.19 -0.06 9.29
N LEU A 33 1.24 0.26 10.16
CA LEU A 33 0.11 -0.60 10.48
C LEU A 33 -1.17 -0.11 9.79
N PHE A 34 -2.00 -1.06 9.40
CA PHE A 34 -3.36 -0.85 8.91
C PHE A 34 -4.33 -1.56 9.85
N SER A 35 -5.37 -0.85 10.30
CA SER A 35 -6.36 -1.38 11.25
C SER A 35 -5.71 -2.06 12.49
N GLU A 36 -4.65 -1.44 13.02
CA GLU A 36 -3.92 -1.79 14.26
C GLU A 36 -3.17 -3.15 14.28
N ASN A 37 -3.50 -4.11 13.42
CA ASN A 37 -2.94 -5.48 13.51
C ASN A 37 -2.42 -6.04 12.18
N LYS A 38 -2.37 -5.21 11.13
CA LYS A 38 -1.83 -5.60 9.83
C LYS A 38 -0.64 -4.73 9.47
N ILE A 39 0.52 -5.32 9.25
CA ILE A 39 1.69 -4.58 8.78
C ILE A 39 1.68 -4.46 7.26
N MET A 40 1.91 -3.25 6.77
CA MET A 40 1.85 -2.90 5.35
C MET A 40 3.20 -2.48 4.78
N ALA A 41 4.14 -2.08 5.64
CA ALA A 41 5.48 -1.67 5.27
C ALA A 41 6.42 -1.89 6.45
N PHE A 42 7.66 -2.27 6.15
CA PHE A 42 8.76 -2.37 7.11
C PHE A 42 10.06 -1.95 6.41
N PHE A 43 10.75 -0.98 6.99
CA PHE A 43 12.05 -0.52 6.53
C PHE A 43 12.97 -0.31 7.73
N ILE A 44 14.20 -0.77 7.61
CA ILE A 44 15.24 -0.58 8.61
C ILE A 44 16.54 -0.22 7.87
N GLU A 45 17.36 0.65 8.47
CA GLU A 45 18.65 0.99 7.91
C GLU A 45 19.64 -0.18 7.96
N ASP A 46 20.57 -0.19 7.00
CA ASP A 46 21.53 -1.28 6.79
C ASP A 46 22.35 -1.62 8.05
N ASP A 47 22.72 -0.60 8.82
CA ASP A 47 23.48 -0.72 10.08
C ASP A 47 22.74 -1.56 11.14
N TYR A 48 21.43 -1.75 10.97
CA TYR A 48 20.56 -2.48 11.88
C TYR A 48 19.98 -3.77 11.27
N LEU A 49 20.51 -4.24 10.14
CA LEU A 49 20.07 -5.51 9.53
C LEU A 49 20.34 -6.72 10.44
N LEU A 50 21.46 -6.73 11.16
CA LEU A 50 21.80 -7.82 12.09
C LEU A 50 20.72 -8.04 13.16
N PRO A 51 20.25 -7.00 13.87
CA PRO A 51 19.13 -7.14 14.82
C PRO A 51 17.73 -7.12 14.17
N ALA A 52 17.59 -7.10 12.83
CA ALA A 52 16.29 -6.88 12.18
C ALA A 52 15.25 -7.95 12.54
N GLN A 53 15.63 -9.23 12.63
CA GLN A 53 14.73 -10.31 13.03
C GLN A 53 14.18 -10.11 14.44
N ASP A 54 15.04 -9.75 15.40
CA ASP A 54 14.64 -9.50 16.78
C ASP A 54 13.73 -8.27 16.89
N ILE A 55 14.06 -7.20 16.16
CA ILE A 55 13.25 -5.99 16.10
C ILE A 55 11.87 -6.30 15.51
N PHE A 56 11.84 -7.03 14.40
CA PHE A 56 10.59 -7.43 13.75
C PHE A 56 9.73 -8.30 14.68
N HIS A 57 10.33 -9.29 15.35
CA HIS A 57 9.62 -10.12 16.32
C HIS A 57 9.00 -9.31 17.47
N ARG A 58 9.73 -8.31 17.98
CA ARG A 58 9.21 -7.39 19.01
C ARG A 58 8.02 -6.59 18.50
N ILE A 59 8.08 -6.07 17.28
CA ILE A 59 6.95 -5.34 16.66
C ILE A 59 5.73 -6.26 16.54
N LEU A 60 5.91 -7.50 16.08
CA LEU A 60 4.81 -8.45 15.97
C LEU A 60 4.12 -8.69 17.33
N ALA A 61 4.91 -8.83 18.39
CA ALA A 61 4.40 -9.06 19.74
C ALA A 61 3.74 -7.80 20.35
N GLU A 62 4.41 -6.65 20.27
CA GLU A 62 3.96 -5.39 20.87
C GLU A 62 2.66 -4.89 20.25
N TYR A 63 2.55 -4.97 18.92
CA TYR A 63 1.38 -4.50 18.18
C TYR A 63 0.38 -5.62 17.89
N SER A 64 0.56 -6.82 18.46
CA SER A 64 -0.32 -7.97 18.26
C SER A 64 -0.64 -8.23 16.78
N VAL A 65 0.38 -8.12 15.92
CA VAL A 65 0.24 -8.21 14.47
C VAL A 65 -0.24 -9.61 14.09
N LYS A 66 -1.30 -9.69 13.28
CA LYS A 66 -1.91 -10.94 12.84
C LYS A 66 -1.64 -11.25 11.38
N THR A 67 -1.49 -10.21 10.56
CA THR A 67 -1.35 -10.33 9.11
C THR A 67 -0.34 -9.33 8.57
N ALA A 68 0.26 -9.65 7.44
CA ALA A 68 1.15 -8.76 6.71
C ALA A 68 0.76 -8.76 5.24
N PHE A 69 0.77 -7.58 4.62
CA PHE A 69 0.75 -7.47 3.16
C PHE A 69 2.15 -7.07 2.70
N VAL A 70 2.78 -7.96 1.96
CA VAL A 70 4.13 -7.79 1.47
C VAL A 70 4.18 -8.12 -0.02
N ALA A 71 4.85 -7.25 -0.78
CA ALA A 71 5.11 -7.48 -2.18
C ALA A 71 6.34 -8.37 -2.33
N ALA A 72 6.35 -9.24 -3.34
CA ALA A 72 7.50 -10.13 -3.58
C ALA A 72 8.80 -9.39 -3.93
N CYS A 73 8.71 -8.12 -4.34
CA CYS A 73 9.86 -7.27 -4.62
C CYS A 73 10.44 -6.56 -3.38
N ASP A 74 9.79 -6.64 -2.22
CA ASP A 74 10.32 -6.14 -0.96
C ASP A 74 10.98 -7.29 -0.19
N GLU A 75 12.23 -7.58 -0.55
CA GLU A 75 12.94 -8.80 -0.17
C GLU A 75 13.11 -8.91 1.36
N LEU A 76 13.58 -7.85 2.03
CA LEU A 76 13.83 -7.89 3.47
C LEU A 76 12.53 -8.11 4.24
N PHE A 77 11.49 -7.32 3.94
CA PHE A 77 10.22 -7.45 4.63
C PHE A 77 9.58 -8.83 4.36
N LEU A 78 9.70 -9.34 3.12
CA LEU A 78 9.19 -10.65 2.77
C LEU A 78 9.92 -11.75 3.57
N LEU A 79 11.25 -11.72 3.63
CA LEU A 79 12.04 -12.68 4.37
C LEU A 79 11.67 -12.67 5.86
N LEU A 80 11.55 -11.49 6.47
CA LEU A 80 11.11 -11.36 7.86
C LEU A 80 9.69 -11.91 8.06
N CYS A 81 8.75 -11.64 7.14
CA CYS A 81 7.43 -12.25 7.21
C CYS A 81 7.50 -13.79 7.13
N LEU A 82 8.36 -14.34 6.27
CA LEU A 82 8.54 -15.78 6.11
C LEU A 82 9.21 -16.42 7.33
N ASP A 83 10.04 -15.71 8.09
CA ASP A 83 10.62 -16.25 9.32
C ASP A 83 9.56 -16.48 10.42
N PHE A 84 8.48 -15.69 10.44
CA PHE A 84 7.46 -15.72 11.49
C PHE A 84 6.04 -16.11 11.00
N HIS A 85 5.87 -16.51 9.74
CA HIS A 85 4.56 -16.84 9.20
C HIS A 85 3.96 -18.13 9.78
N LYS A 86 2.62 -18.18 9.83
CA LYS A 86 1.86 -19.42 10.04
C LYS A 86 1.22 -19.94 8.76
N LYS A 87 0.89 -19.03 7.84
CA LYS A 87 0.25 -19.30 6.56
C LYS A 87 0.64 -18.18 5.59
N VAL A 88 0.82 -18.53 4.32
CA VAL A 88 1.02 -17.59 3.22
C VAL A 88 -0.12 -17.78 2.23
N GLU A 89 -0.70 -16.66 1.77
CA GLU A 89 -1.74 -16.64 0.75
C GLU A 89 -1.40 -15.57 -0.30
N LEU A 90 -1.59 -15.91 -1.57
CA LEU A 90 -1.43 -14.97 -2.65
C LEU A 90 -2.68 -14.05 -2.71
N GLN A 91 -2.46 -12.74 -2.62
CA GLN A 91 -3.54 -11.74 -2.66
C GLN A 91 -3.71 -11.11 -4.04
N ALA A 92 -2.60 -10.69 -4.66
CA ALA A 92 -2.63 -9.97 -5.92
C ALA A 92 -1.32 -10.14 -6.69
N TYR A 93 -1.37 -9.79 -7.98
CA TYR A 93 -0.21 -9.70 -8.85
C TYR A 93 0.09 -8.23 -9.16
N ILE A 94 1.36 -7.86 -9.11
CA ILE A 94 1.84 -6.54 -9.54
C ILE A 94 2.40 -6.71 -10.95
N PHE A 95 1.82 -5.99 -11.92
CA PHE A 95 2.26 -6.01 -13.31
C PHE A 95 3.01 -4.72 -13.63
N GLY A 96 4.23 -4.85 -14.13
CA GLY A 96 4.96 -3.76 -14.77
C GLY A 96 4.65 -3.73 -16.27
N VAL A 97 4.34 -2.56 -16.81
CA VAL A 97 4.20 -2.38 -18.27
C VAL A 97 5.58 -2.09 -18.84
N ASN A 98 6.03 -2.90 -19.80
CA ASN A 98 7.19 -2.58 -20.61
C ASN A 98 6.74 -1.70 -21.78
N THR A 99 7.19 -0.44 -21.81
CA THR A 99 6.84 0.54 -22.84
C THR A 99 7.47 0.22 -24.21
N ASP A 100 8.46 -0.67 -24.26
CA ASP A 100 9.15 -1.03 -25.50
C ASP A 100 8.36 -2.04 -26.34
N VAL A 101 7.26 -2.58 -25.79
CA VAL A 101 6.37 -3.49 -26.51
C VAL A 101 5.22 -2.67 -27.08
N SER A 102 5.18 -2.53 -28.40
CA SER A 102 4.02 -1.97 -29.10
C SER A 102 2.79 -2.80 -28.76
N SER A 103 1.91 -2.24 -27.96
CA SER A 103 0.60 -2.83 -27.69
C SER A 103 -0.19 -2.89 -28.99
N LYS A 104 -0.83 -4.03 -29.25
CA LYS A 104 -1.75 -4.16 -30.37
C LYS A 104 -2.84 -3.10 -30.19
N ILE A 105 -3.09 -2.32 -31.24
CA ILE A 105 -4.23 -1.40 -31.29
C ILE A 105 -5.49 -2.23 -31.04
N PRO A 106 -6.40 -1.82 -30.15
CA PRO A 106 -7.63 -2.56 -29.90
C PRO A 106 -8.40 -2.77 -31.21
N GLU A 107 -8.92 -3.98 -31.45
CA GLU A 107 -9.73 -4.29 -32.64
C GLU A 107 -11.05 -3.48 -32.71
N ASN A 108 -11.41 -2.80 -31.63
CA ASN A 108 -12.63 -2.02 -31.52
C ASN A 108 -12.31 -0.52 -31.61
N GLU A 109 -12.34 0.02 -32.83
CA GLU A 109 -12.10 1.45 -33.12
C GLU A 109 -13.11 2.40 -32.44
N ASN A 110 -14.20 1.87 -31.88
CA ASN A 110 -15.29 2.64 -31.27
C ASN A 110 -15.20 2.78 -29.74
N ALA A 111 -14.11 2.31 -29.10
CA ALA A 111 -13.90 2.55 -27.69
C ALA A 111 -13.35 3.97 -27.47
N ASP A 112 -14.24 4.96 -27.49
CA ASP A 112 -13.90 6.33 -27.14
C ASP A 112 -13.81 6.46 -25.61
N PHE A 113 -12.60 6.67 -25.11
CA PHE A 113 -12.35 6.92 -23.69
C PHE A 113 -12.23 8.43 -23.49
N SER A 114 -13.16 9.01 -22.73
CA SER A 114 -13.10 10.40 -22.31
C SER A 114 -12.77 10.53 -20.83
N GLU A 115 -12.26 11.68 -20.44
CA GLU A 115 -12.17 12.05 -19.03
C GLU A 115 -13.58 12.08 -18.41
N ILE A 116 -13.68 11.65 -17.15
CA ILE A 116 -14.95 11.52 -16.43
C ILE A 116 -15.38 12.91 -15.91
N ASP A 117 -16.61 13.32 -16.19
CA ASP A 117 -17.23 14.46 -15.52
C ASP A 117 -17.80 14.01 -14.16
N PRO A 118 -17.73 14.82 -13.09
CA PRO A 118 -18.36 14.50 -11.81
C PRO A 118 -19.82 14.04 -11.89
N VAL A 119 -20.60 14.50 -12.89
CA VAL A 119 -21.99 14.03 -13.08
C VAL A 119 -22.08 12.55 -13.48
N ASP A 120 -21.04 12.01 -14.11
CA ASP A 120 -20.98 10.61 -14.55
C ASP A 120 -20.68 9.65 -13.38
N LEU A 121 -20.19 10.16 -12.24
CA LEU A 121 -19.88 9.35 -11.05
C LEU A 121 -21.10 8.57 -10.55
N ILE A 122 -22.31 9.13 -10.67
CA ILE A 122 -23.55 8.45 -10.29
C ILE A 122 -23.78 7.21 -11.17
N LYS A 123 -23.52 7.34 -12.48
CA LYS A 123 -23.66 6.24 -13.43
C LYS A 123 -22.56 5.20 -13.23
N ILE A 124 -21.33 5.65 -13.00
CA ILE A 124 -20.18 4.77 -12.76
C ILE A 124 -20.37 3.97 -11.48
N ASN A 125 -20.78 4.61 -10.37
CA ASN A 125 -21.03 3.92 -9.11
C ASN A 125 -22.09 2.84 -9.21
N ARG A 126 -23.15 3.07 -9.99
CA ARG A 126 -24.17 2.06 -10.26
C ARG A 126 -23.60 0.82 -10.95
N HIS A 127 -22.62 1.00 -11.83
CA HIS A 127 -21.97 -0.10 -12.55
C HIS A 127 -20.82 -0.75 -11.77
N ALA A 128 -20.18 0.00 -10.88
CA ALA A 128 -19.03 -0.43 -10.12
C ALA A 128 -19.40 -0.96 -8.72
N GLU A 129 -20.66 -1.31 -8.47
CA GLU A 129 -21.14 -1.81 -7.16
C GLU A 129 -20.69 -0.92 -5.99
N ASP A 130 -20.88 0.40 -6.13
CA ASP A 130 -20.54 1.41 -5.12
C ASP A 130 -19.04 1.51 -4.77
N PHE A 131 -18.15 0.95 -5.62
CA PHE A 131 -16.70 1.03 -5.44
C PHE A 131 -16.16 2.46 -5.30
N PHE A 132 -16.81 3.45 -5.94
CA PHE A 132 -16.44 4.88 -5.85
C PHE A 132 -17.44 5.69 -5.03
N ALA A 133 -18.22 5.07 -4.13
CA ALA A 133 -19.23 5.77 -3.33
C ALA A 133 -18.64 6.89 -2.45
N ASP A 134 -17.37 6.77 -2.07
CA ASP A 134 -16.63 7.78 -1.29
C ASP A 134 -16.12 8.97 -2.12
N ILE A 135 -16.43 9.02 -3.42
CA ILE A 135 -16.06 10.11 -4.32
C ILE A 135 -17.30 10.96 -4.56
N THR A 136 -17.40 12.10 -3.86
CA THR A 136 -18.44 13.10 -4.10
C THR A 136 -18.01 14.12 -5.16
N PRO A 137 -18.90 14.56 -6.05
CA PRO A 137 -18.68 15.73 -6.89
C PRO A 137 -18.39 16.97 -6.01
N GLU A 138 -17.26 17.66 -6.22
CA GLU A 138 -17.02 19.00 -5.66
C GLU A 138 -17.69 20.08 -6.51
#